data_AF-A0A843E057-F1
#
_entry.id   AF-A0A843E057-F1
#
_cell.length_a   1.000
_cell.length_b   1.000
_cell.length_c   1.000
_cell.angle_alpha   90.00
_cell.angle_beta   90.00
_cell.angle_gamma   90.00
#
_symmetry.space_group_name_H-M   'P 1'
#
loop_
_entity.id
_entity.type
_entity.pdbx_description
1 polymer ?
#
loop_
_entity_poly.entity_id
_entity_poly.type
_entity_poly.pdbx_seq_one_letter_code
_entity_poly.pdbx_strand_id
1 'polypeptide(L)'
;MSAVLAAVSVILFLFILLDLSWAGNRTLGIIDTWNALMGHGTWGNDIIVNKQNLPRVAFGIFVGAGLAVTGAVMQAVFRNPLATPYILGLSSGASLGSAIAISIFTASLAIFQPILAFVFC
;
A
#
# COMPACT_ATOMS: atom_id res chain seq x y z
N MET A 1 -24.85 -8.51 -9.48
CA MET A 1 -24.21 -7.85 -8.34
C MET A 1 -23.38 -8.83 -7.51
N SER A 2 -23.98 -9.90 -6.95
CA SER A 2 -23.28 -10.90 -6.11
C SER A 2 -22.13 -11.63 -6.81
N ALA A 3 -22.30 -12.06 -8.06
CA ALA A 3 -21.26 -12.75 -8.83
C ALA A 3 -20.03 -11.86 -9.10
N VAL A 4 -20.23 -10.56 -9.33
CA VAL A 4 -19.15 -9.61 -9.59
C VAL A 4 -18.36 -9.35 -8.30
N LEU A 5 -19.05 -9.17 -7.17
CA LEU A 5 -18.41 -9.04 -5.85
C LEU A 5 -17.59 -10.28 -5.49
N ALA A 6 -18.15 -11.47 -5.72
CA ALA A 6 -17.43 -12.73 -5.48
C ALA A 6 -16.18 -12.82 -6.35
N ALA A 7 -16.28 -12.54 -7.65
CA ALA A 7 -15.13 -12.56 -8.56
C ALA A 7 -14.03 -11.58 -8.13
N VAL A 8 -14.38 -10.34 -7.78
CA VAL A 8 -13.41 -9.33 -7.31
C VAL A 8 -12.74 -9.79 -6.01
N SER A 9 -13.49 -10.35 -5.07
CA SER A 9 -12.92 -10.84 -3.80
C SER A 9 -11.91 -11.98 -4.01
N VAL A 10 -12.20 -12.91 -4.92
CA VAL A 10 -11.29 -14.01 -5.28
C VAL A 10 -10.04 -13.46 -5.96
N ILE A 11 -10.18 -12.51 -6.87
CA ILE A 11 -9.06 -11.88 -7.56
C ILE A 11 -8.15 -11.17 -6.55
N LEU A 12 -8.72 -10.37 -5.64
CA LEU A 12 -7.96 -9.68 -4.60
C LEU A 12 -7.22 -10.65 -3.69
N PHE A 13 -7.87 -11.74 -3.28
CA PHE A 13 -7.23 -12.77 -2.47
C PHE A 13 -6.05 -13.42 -3.19
N LEU A 14 -6.18 -13.73 -4.49
CA LEU A 14 -5.08 -14.28 -5.29
C LEU A 14 -3.91 -13.29 -5.40
N PHE A 15 -4.19 -12.00 -5.63
CA PHE A 15 -3.13 -10.97 -5.69
C PHE A 15 -2.39 -10.83 -4.35
N ILE A 16 -3.11 -10.91 -3.22
CA ILE A 16 -2.50 -10.88 -1.88
C ILE A 16 -1.55 -12.08 -1.69
N LEU A 17 -1.97 -13.29 -2.07
CA LEU A 17 -1.12 -14.49 -1.96
C LEU A 17 0.12 -14.40 -2.86
N LEU A 18 -0.01 -13.83 -4.06
CA LEU A 18 1.11 -13.63 -4.97
C LEU A 18 2.11 -12.61 -4.40
N ASP A 19 1.64 -11.49 -3.85
CA ASP A 19 2.51 -10.45 -3.27
C ASP A 19 3.21 -10.97 -1.98
N LEU A 20 2.52 -11.78 -1.18
CA LEU A 20 3.12 -12.44 -0.02
C LEU A 20 4.22 -13.45 -0.40
N SER A 21 4.09 -14.10 -1.56
CA SER A 21 5.03 -15.12 -2.06
C SER A 21 6.26 -14.54 -2.76
N TRP A 22 6.20 -13.26 -3.15
CA TRP A 22 7.28 -12.61 -3.87
C TRP A 22 8.18 -11.80 -2.94
N ALA A 23 9.32 -12.37 -2.56
CA ALA A 23 10.32 -11.68 -1.75
C ALA A 23 11.58 -11.35 -2.56
N GLY A 24 11.42 -10.77 -3.76
CA GLY A 24 12.47 -10.12 -4.59
C GLY A 24 13.69 -10.98 -4.96
N ASN A 25 14.47 -11.38 -3.95
CA ASN A 25 15.64 -12.24 -4.00
C ASN A 25 15.34 -13.72 -3.66
N ARG A 26 14.15 -14.06 -3.13
CA ARG A 26 13.66 -15.44 -2.96
C ARG A 26 12.19 -15.56 -3.33
N THR A 27 11.86 -16.53 -4.16
CA THR A 27 10.49 -16.98 -4.41
C THR A 27 10.14 -18.05 -3.38
N LEU A 28 9.15 -17.78 -2.54
CA LEU A 28 8.64 -18.76 -1.58
C LEU A 28 7.54 -19.57 -2.26
N GLY A 29 7.53 -20.89 -2.07
CA GLY A 29 6.42 -21.73 -2.55
C GLY A 29 5.11 -21.33 -1.86
N ILE A 30 3.98 -21.51 -2.54
CA ILE A 30 2.64 -21.18 -2.01
C ILE A 30 2.35 -21.92 -0.68
N ILE A 31 2.91 -23.12 -0.52
CA ILE A 31 2.80 -23.91 0.72
C ILE A 31 3.66 -23.30 1.82
N ASP A 32 4.85 -22.82 1.49
CA ASP A 32 5.76 -22.21 2.48
C ASP A 32 5.25 -20.86 2.97
N THR A 33 4.59 -20.07 2.11
CA THR A 33 3.93 -18.83 2.52
C THR A 33 2.72 -19.09 3.40
N TRP A 34 1.91 -20.10 3.08
CA TRP A 34 0.80 -20.50 3.93
C TRP A 34 1.28 -20.97 5.32
N ASN A 35 2.32 -21.81 5.35
CA ASN A 35 2.91 -22.27 6.61
C ASN A 35 3.54 -21.14 7.41
N ALA A 36 4.21 -20.18 6.74
CA ALA A 36 4.74 -18.99 7.40
C ALA A 36 3.61 -18.11 7.96
N LEU A 37 2.50 -17.93 7.24
CA LEU A 37 1.34 -17.17 7.72
C LEU A 37 0.71 -17.79 8.98
N MET A 38 0.70 -19.13 9.05
CA MET A 38 0.20 -19.89 10.21
C MET A 38 1.23 -20.02 11.34
N GLY A 39 2.42 -19.41 11.22
CA GLY A 39 3.49 -19.46 12.23
C GLY A 39 4.26 -20.77 12.30
N HIS A 40 4.07 -21.67 11.31
CA HIS A 40 4.78 -22.95 11.17
C HIS A 40 5.92 -22.88 10.13
N GLY A 41 6.26 -21.68 9.64
CA GLY A 41 7.34 -21.48 8.68
C GLY A 41 8.73 -21.56 9.31
N THR A 42 9.75 -21.72 8.47
CA THR A 42 11.15 -21.54 8.91
C THR A 42 11.38 -20.10 9.37
N TRP A 43 12.34 -19.88 10.26
CA TRP A 43 12.63 -18.55 10.83
C TRP A 43 12.86 -17.46 9.77
N GLY A 44 13.51 -17.81 8.67
CA GLY A 44 13.72 -16.88 7.54
C GLY A 44 12.43 -16.56 6.78
N ASN A 45 11.58 -17.55 6.52
CA ASN A 45 10.32 -17.35 5.79
C ASN A 45 9.30 -16.59 6.64
N ASP A 46 9.26 -16.85 7.94
CA ASP A 46 8.39 -16.15 8.89
C ASP A 46 8.69 -14.64 8.93
N ILE A 47 9.97 -14.25 9.01
CA ILE A 47 10.37 -12.83 8.99
C ILE A 47 9.96 -12.16 7.68
N ILE A 48 10.23 -12.81 6.54
CA ILE A 48 9.91 -12.25 5.23
C ILE A 48 8.40 -12.08 5.07
N VAL A 49 7.62 -13.12 5.35
CA VAL A 49 6.17 -13.09 5.14
C VAL A 49 5.50 -12.18 6.18
N ASN A 50 5.70 -12.42 7.47
CA ASN A 50 4.95 -11.75 8.52
C ASN A 50 5.51 -10.37 8.90
N LYS A 51 6.83 -10.15 8.87
CA LYS A 51 7.43 -8.87 9.29
C LYS A 51 7.70 -7.90 8.14
N GLN A 52 7.77 -8.37 6.90
CA GLN A 52 8.08 -7.52 5.75
C GLN A 52 6.94 -7.45 4.73
N ASN A 53 6.45 -8.58 4.23
CA ASN A 53 5.47 -8.60 3.15
C ASN A 53 4.06 -8.27 3.66
N LEU A 54 3.63 -8.86 4.77
CA LEU A 54 2.32 -8.63 5.38
C LEU A 54 2.06 -7.14 5.68
N PRO A 55 2.95 -6.40 6.38
CA PRO A 55 2.72 -4.97 6.60
C PRO A 55 2.67 -4.17 5.28
N ARG A 56 3.50 -4.51 4.29
CA ARG A 56 3.49 -3.85 2.97
C ARG A 56 2.16 -4.05 2.25
N VAL A 57 1.66 -5.27 2.18
CA VAL A 57 0.37 -5.60 1.56
C VAL A 57 -0.76 -4.89 2.30
N ALA A 58 -0.74 -4.89 3.63
CA ALA A 58 -1.72 -4.17 4.44
C ALA A 58 -1.74 -2.67 4.11
N PHE A 59 -0.58 -2.00 4.11
CA PHE A 59 -0.50 -0.59 3.71
C PHE A 59 -0.97 -0.36 2.28
N GLY A 60 -0.64 -1.23 1.34
CA GLY A 60 -1.11 -1.15 -0.04
C GLY A 60 -2.64 -1.18 -0.14
N ILE A 61 -3.30 -2.06 0.61
CA ILE A 61 -4.76 -2.14 0.69
C ILE A 61 -5.36 -0.85 1.27
N PHE A 62 -4.82 -0.36 2.38
CA PHE A 62 -5.32 0.87 3.02
C PHE A 62 -5.16 2.10 2.12
N VAL A 63 -4.00 2.27 1.49
CA VAL A 63 -3.73 3.38 0.58
C VAL A 63 -4.61 3.29 -0.66
N GLY A 64 -4.75 2.10 -1.26
CA GLY A 64 -5.61 1.89 -2.42
C GLY A 64 -7.08 2.19 -2.14
N ALA A 65 -7.59 1.73 -0.99
CA ALA A 65 -8.95 2.05 -0.55
C ALA A 65 -9.15 3.56 -0.34
N GLY A 66 -8.18 4.23 0.32
CA GLY A 66 -8.22 5.68 0.52
C GLY A 66 -8.22 6.48 -0.79
N LEU A 67 -7.42 6.07 -1.77
CA LEU A 67 -7.41 6.68 -3.10
C LEU A 67 -8.72 6.45 -3.87
N ALA A 68 -9.32 5.26 -3.75
CA ALA A 68 -10.61 4.96 -4.38
C ALA A 68 -11.74 5.84 -3.80
N VAL A 69 -11.79 6.00 -2.47
CA VAL A 69 -12.78 6.86 -1.80
C VAL A 69 -12.58 8.32 -2.19
N THR A 70 -11.34 8.82 -2.11
CA THR A 70 -11.02 10.21 -2.49
C THR A 70 -11.35 10.48 -3.96
N GLY A 71 -11.06 9.53 -4.85
CA GLY A 71 -11.41 9.61 -6.27
C GLY A 71 -12.93 9.69 -6.49
N ALA A 72 -13.71 8.84 -5.84
CA ALA A 72 -15.17 8.85 -5.94
C ALA A 72 -15.77 10.17 -5.42
N VAL A 73 -15.26 10.70 -4.31
CA VAL A 73 -15.68 12.00 -3.76
C VAL A 73 -15.35 13.12 -4.74
N MET A 74 -14.14 13.14 -5.29
CA MET A 74 -13.73 14.16 -6.27
C MET A 74 -14.60 14.13 -7.53
N GLN A 75 -14.86 12.94 -8.07
CA GLN A 75 -15.75 12.76 -9.23
C GLN A 75 -17.17 13.25 -8.94
N ALA A 76 -17.69 13.03 -7.72
CA ALA A 76 -19.01 13.48 -7.31
C ALA A 76 -19.10 15.01 -7.11
N VAL A 77 -18.10 15.62 -6.48
CA VAL A 77 -18.04 17.08 -6.24
C VAL A 77 -17.97 17.85 -7.56
N PHE A 78 -17.09 17.43 -8.46
CA PHE A 78 -16.92 18.09 -9.76
C PHE A 78 -17.94 17.64 -10.81
N ARG A 79 -18.76 16.63 -10.49
CA ARG A 79 -19.69 15.97 -11.43
C ARG A 79 -19.00 15.62 -12.74
N ASN A 80 -17.73 15.22 -12.66
CA ASN A 80 -16.88 14.94 -13.80
C ASN A 80 -16.19 13.58 -13.56
N PRO A 81 -16.53 12.55 -14.34
CA PRO A 81 -15.95 11.20 -14.18
C PRO A 81 -14.44 11.15 -14.44
N LEU A 82 -13.86 12.21 -15.02
CA LEU A 82 -12.41 12.34 -15.26
C LEU A 82 -11.68 13.13 -14.15
N ALA A 83 -12.39 13.69 -13.18
CA ALA A 83 -11.76 14.43 -12.09
C ALA A 83 -10.97 13.47 -11.19
N THR A 84 -9.73 13.83 -10.90
CA THR A 84 -8.84 13.08 -10.00
C THR A 84 -8.32 13.99 -8.89
N PRO A 85 -8.04 13.46 -7.69
CA PRO A 85 -7.54 14.26 -6.57
C PRO A 85 -6.18 14.92 -6.85
N TYR A 86 -5.43 14.42 -7.83
CA TYR A 86 -4.14 14.97 -8.25
C TYR A 86 -4.24 16.39 -8.83
N ILE A 87 -5.41 16.80 -9.35
CA ILE A 87 -5.60 18.12 -9.98
C ILE A 87 -5.51 19.27 -8.96
N LEU A 88 -5.80 19.02 -7.67
CA LEU A 88 -5.77 20.04 -6.62
C LEU A 88 -4.35 20.32 -6.09
N GLY A 89 -3.32 19.64 -6.60
CA GLY A 89 -1.93 19.87 -6.19
C GLY A 89 -1.51 19.15 -4.91
N LEU A 90 -2.39 18.37 -4.27
CA LEU A 90 -2.10 17.65 -3.02
C LEU A 90 -0.86 16.76 -3.13
N SER A 91 -0.69 16.05 -4.25
CA SER A 91 0.48 15.19 -4.48
C SER A 91 1.78 15.97 -4.69
N SER A 92 1.70 17.16 -5.31
CA SER A 92 2.87 18.02 -5.50
C SER A 92 3.29 18.66 -4.17
N GLY A 93 2.32 19.07 -3.35
CA GLY A 93 2.54 19.55 -1.99
C GLY A 93 3.19 18.48 -1.10
N ALA A 94 2.62 17.27 -1.04
CA ALA A 94 3.19 16.16 -0.30
C ALA A 94 4.63 15.82 -0.75
N SER A 95 4.90 15.88 -2.05
CA SER A 95 6.24 15.66 -2.61
C SER A 95 7.24 16.75 -2.21
N LEU A 96 6.80 18.01 -2.17
CA LEU A 96 7.62 19.12 -1.67
C LEU A 96 7.96 18.95 -0.19
N GLY A 97 6.96 18.66 0.66
CA GLY A 97 7.19 18.40 2.09
C GLY A 97 8.14 17.22 2.33
N SER A 98 7.96 16.14 1.57
CA SER A 98 8.85 14.98 1.54
C SER A 98 10.28 15.35 1.10
N ALA A 99 10.46 16.21 0.10
CA ALA A 99 11.78 16.65 -0.35
C ALA A 99 12.48 17.55 0.68
N ILE A 100 11.74 18.45 1.33
CA ILE A 100 12.25 19.30 2.41
C ILE A 100 12.72 18.43 3.58
N ALA A 101 11.93 17.44 3.97
CA ALA A 101 12.27 16.52 5.05
C ALA A 101 13.58 15.77 4.78
N ILE A 102 13.75 15.19 3.58
CA ILE A 102 15.01 14.50 3.20
C ILE A 102 16.20 15.45 3.16
N SER A 103 16.00 16.68 2.66
CA SER A 103 17.09 17.62 2.43
C SER A 103 17.63 18.26 3.71
N ILE A 104 16.75 18.48 4.70
CA ILE A 104 17.08 19.17 5.94
C ILE A 104 17.37 18.18 7.08
N PHE A 105 16.61 17.08 7.17
CA PHE A 105 16.73 16.11 8.25
C PHE A 105 17.57 14.92 7.82
N THR A 106 18.45 14.45 8.72
CA THR A 106 19.27 13.26 8.46
C THR A 106 18.44 11.98 8.57
N ALA A 107 18.95 10.88 7.99
CA ALA A 107 18.24 9.59 7.91
C ALA A 107 17.79 9.03 9.27
N SER A 108 18.41 9.42 10.39
CA SER A 108 17.99 9.02 11.74
C SER A 108 16.65 9.62 12.19
N LEU A 109 16.14 10.63 11.48
CA LEU A 109 14.89 11.34 11.75
C LEU A 109 13.80 10.96 10.73
N ALA A 110 13.74 9.68 10.33
CA ALA A 110 12.81 9.18 9.32
C ALA A 110 11.32 9.43 9.60
N ILE A 111 10.95 9.73 10.86
CA ILE A 111 9.57 10.08 11.26
C ILE A 111 9.15 11.46 10.73
N PHE A 112 10.09 12.38 10.48
CA PHE A 112 9.78 13.71 9.95
C PHE A 112 9.28 13.67 8.50
N GLN A 113 9.65 12.63 7.75
CA GLN A 113 9.27 12.43 6.37
C GLN A 113 7.73 12.34 6.16
N PRO A 114 7.01 11.40 6.79
CA PRO A 114 5.55 11.33 6.65
C PRO A 114 4.84 12.53 7.25
N ILE A 115 5.38 13.16 8.30
CA ILE A 115 4.76 14.32 8.96
C ILE A 115 4.79 15.54 8.02
N LEU A 116 5.96 15.89 7.48
CA LEU A 116 6.06 17.01 6.55
C LEU A 116 5.30 16.75 5.25
N ALA A 117 5.30 15.51 4.75
CA ALA A 117 4.50 15.14 3.58
C ALA A 117 3.00 15.35 3.83
N PHE A 118 2.50 15.04 5.04
CA PHE A 118 1.10 15.24 5.38
C PHE A 118 0.73 16.73 5.56
N VAL A 119 1.59 17.52 6.20
CA VAL A 119 1.33 18.95 6.45
C VAL A 119 1.28 19.78 5.16
N PHE A 120 2.06 19.39 4.14
CA PHE A 120 2.11 20.09 2.85
C PHE A 120 1.10 19.58 1.81
N CYS A 121 0.37 18.50 2.10
CA CYS A 121 -0.66 17.92 1.23
C CYS A 121 -1.97 18.71 1.34
#